data_AF-A0A1H2Z4C3-F1
#
_entry.id   AF-A0A1H2Z4C3-F1
#
_cell.length_a   1.000
_cell.length_b   1.000
_cell.length_c   1.000
_cell.angle_alpha   90.00
_cell.angle_beta   90.00
_cell.angle_gamma   90.00
#
_symmetry.space_group_name_H-M   'P 1'
#
loop_
_entity.id
_entity.type
_entity.pdbx_description
1 polymer ?
#
loop_
_entity_poly.entity_id
_entity_poly.type
_entity_poly.pdbx_seq_one_letter_code
_entity_poly.pdbx_strand_id
1 'polypeptide(L)'
;MAAACAPFDKPDLRDEIENARREREQIIDHINLDQVTFSGFSEQAETLATGLIQRFADYIAAHKDEIAALDFFYQQPYRRRQLTFDMIEELHEHLSKPPLMLTTERLWSAYARVQAGQVKGLTSRRQLTDLVSLVRFALGLDTELKPFSEQVDKRFQEWIFRHNAQRGTAFSPEQTEWLRLMKDHIASSCSIGRDDFDYAELADKGGLQKAWGLFGNELDGLMDEMNEELVA
;
A
#
# COMPACT_ATOMS: atom_id res chain seq x y z
N MET A 1 9.82 21.35 -63.91
CA MET A 1 8.55 21.39 -63.16
C MET A 1 7.41 20.64 -63.85
N ALA A 2 7.30 20.61 -65.18
CA ALA A 2 6.18 19.93 -65.87
C ALA A 2 6.10 18.39 -65.69
N ALA A 3 7.23 17.69 -65.51
CA ALA A 3 7.22 16.22 -65.40
C ALA A 3 6.64 15.68 -64.09
N ALA A 4 6.64 16.47 -63.01
CA ALA A 4 6.12 16.05 -61.70
C ALA A 4 4.58 16.10 -61.61
N CYS A 5 3.93 16.93 -62.45
CA CYS A 5 2.48 17.09 -62.45
C CYS A 5 1.75 16.13 -63.41
N ALA A 6 2.48 15.52 -64.35
CA ALA A 6 1.92 14.60 -65.34
C ALA A 6 1.08 13.41 -64.78
N PRO A 7 1.36 12.85 -63.59
CA PRO A 7 0.49 11.82 -63.00
C PRO A 7 -0.88 12.37 -62.60
N PHE A 8 -0.94 13.58 -62.05
CA PHE A 8 -2.17 14.23 -61.60
C PHE A 8 -3.03 14.76 -62.75
N ASP A 9 -2.49 14.83 -63.96
CA ASP A 9 -3.22 15.21 -65.18
C ASP A 9 -4.03 14.06 -65.78
N LYS A 10 -3.85 12.83 -65.29
CA LYS A 10 -4.65 11.67 -65.69
C LYS A 10 -5.99 11.65 -64.94
N PRO A 11 -7.13 11.69 -65.64
CA PRO A 11 -8.46 11.67 -65.01
C PRO A 11 -8.67 10.42 -64.15
N ASP A 12 -8.27 9.25 -64.63
CA ASP A 12 -8.43 7.97 -63.93
C ASP A 12 -7.79 7.97 -62.53
N LEU A 13 -6.60 8.56 -62.39
CA LEU A 13 -5.90 8.66 -61.10
C LEU A 13 -6.61 9.63 -60.15
N ARG A 14 -7.15 10.74 -60.67
CA ARG A 14 -7.90 11.71 -59.87
C ARG A 14 -9.19 11.09 -59.33
N ASP A 15 -9.89 10.33 -60.17
CA ASP A 15 -11.12 9.65 -59.78
C ASP A 15 -10.85 8.57 -58.74
N GLU A 16 -9.73 7.83 -58.86
CA GLU A 16 -9.33 6.82 -57.87
C GLU A 16 -8.94 7.46 -56.52
N ILE A 17 -8.23 8.60 -56.53
CA ILE A 17 -7.90 9.35 -55.32
C ILE A 17 -9.15 9.93 -54.65
N GLU A 18 -10.09 10.49 -55.42
CA GLU A 18 -11.35 11.03 -54.88
C GLU A 18 -12.24 9.93 -54.32
N ASN A 19 -12.30 8.76 -54.95
CA ASN A 19 -13.02 7.60 -54.41
C ASN A 19 -12.36 7.09 -53.12
N ALA A 20 -11.04 6.97 -53.09
CA ALA A 20 -10.30 6.54 -51.89
C ALA A 20 -10.43 7.56 -50.74
N ARG A 21 -10.54 8.86 -51.05
CA ARG A 21 -10.84 9.90 -50.08
C ARG A 21 -12.26 9.74 -49.54
N ARG A 22 -13.27 9.61 -50.41
CA ARG A 22 -14.68 9.44 -50.00
C ARG A 22 -14.91 8.19 -49.15
N GLU A 23 -14.24 7.08 -49.45
CA GLU A 23 -14.35 5.85 -48.65
C GLU A 23 -13.72 5.98 -47.25
N ARG A 24 -12.76 6.90 -47.05
CA ARG A 24 -11.99 7.03 -45.81
C ARG A 24 -12.22 8.35 -45.06
N GLU A 25 -13.05 9.23 -45.58
CA GLU A 25 -13.38 10.51 -44.96
C GLU A 25 -14.40 10.28 -43.83
N GLN A 26 -13.91 10.28 -42.59
CA GLN A 26 -14.77 10.30 -41.41
C GLN A 26 -15.12 11.75 -41.08
N ILE A 27 -16.40 12.09 -41.12
CA ILE A 27 -16.90 13.39 -40.65
C ILE A 27 -16.91 13.33 -39.11
N ILE A 28 -15.95 14.01 -38.49
CA ILE A 28 -15.96 14.19 -37.04
C ILE A 28 -16.87 15.39 -36.75
N ASP A 29 -17.95 15.16 -36.00
CA ASP A 29 -18.83 16.25 -35.55
C ASP A 29 -18.10 17.05 -34.47
N HIS A 30 -17.69 18.26 -34.82
CA HIS A 30 -17.02 19.21 -33.92
C HIS A 30 -17.99 20.20 -33.27
N ILE A 31 -19.27 20.17 -33.63
CA ILE A 31 -20.28 21.16 -33.20
C ILE A 31 -21.03 20.64 -31.97
N ASN A 32 -21.33 19.34 -31.93
CA ASN A 32 -21.95 18.70 -30.77
C ASN A 32 -20.87 18.11 -29.86
N LEU A 33 -20.20 18.97 -29.08
CA LEU A 33 -19.37 18.50 -27.97
C LEU A 33 -20.27 17.79 -26.96
N ASP A 34 -20.02 16.50 -26.73
CA ASP A 34 -20.67 15.75 -25.67
C ASP A 34 -20.49 16.49 -24.33
N GLN A 35 -21.60 16.84 -23.70
CA GLN A 35 -21.60 17.44 -22.37
C GLN A 35 -21.65 16.32 -21.34
N VAL A 36 -20.80 16.42 -20.32
CA VAL A 36 -20.87 15.54 -19.15
C VAL A 36 -22.23 15.76 -18.47
N THR A 37 -23.14 14.80 -18.63
CA THR A 37 -24.51 14.88 -18.07
C THR A 37 -24.54 14.68 -16.56
N PHE A 38 -23.49 14.07 -15.99
CA PHE A 38 -23.34 13.88 -14.55
C PHE A 38 -21.87 13.74 -14.14
N SER A 39 -21.45 14.55 -13.15
CA SER A 39 -20.14 14.46 -12.48
C SER A 39 -20.30 14.42 -10.96
N GLY A 40 -21.19 13.54 -10.47
CA GLY A 40 -21.44 13.32 -9.04
C GLY A 40 -21.17 11.89 -8.60
N PHE A 41 -21.29 11.64 -7.29
CA PHE A 41 -21.21 10.30 -6.72
C PHE A 41 -22.49 9.53 -7.07
N SER A 42 -22.37 8.36 -7.71
CA SER A 42 -23.52 7.46 -7.87
C SER A 42 -23.86 6.84 -6.51
N GLU A 43 -25.11 6.98 -6.05
CA GLU A 43 -25.63 6.32 -4.82
C GLU A 43 -25.36 4.80 -4.84
N GLN A 44 -25.36 4.20 -6.04
CA GLN A 44 -25.03 2.79 -6.22
C GLN A 44 -23.58 2.50 -5.84
N ALA A 45 -22.66 3.41 -6.17
CA ALA A 45 -21.25 3.24 -5.91
C ALA A 45 -20.89 3.40 -4.42
N GLU A 46 -21.63 4.25 -3.70
CA GLU A 46 -21.55 4.35 -2.23
C GLU A 46 -22.13 3.09 -1.57
N THR A 47 -23.29 2.63 -2.01
CA THR A 47 -23.91 1.38 -1.52
C THR A 47 -22.98 0.17 -1.69
N LEU A 48 -22.32 0.05 -2.85
CA LEU A 48 -21.35 -1.00 -3.11
C LEU A 48 -20.12 -0.90 -2.20
N ALA A 49 -19.63 0.32 -1.93
CA ALA A 49 -18.49 0.54 -1.04
C ALA A 49 -18.84 0.17 0.41
N THR A 50 -20.00 0.59 0.91
CA THR A 50 -20.51 0.22 2.23
C THR A 50 -20.69 -1.29 2.36
N GLY A 51 -21.26 -1.95 1.35
CA GLY A 51 -21.40 -3.40 1.34
C GLY A 51 -20.07 -4.16 1.26
N LEU A 52 -19.01 -3.55 0.70
CA LEU A 52 -17.67 -4.12 0.70
C LEU A 52 -17.03 -4.02 2.09
N ILE A 53 -17.14 -2.86 2.73
CA ILE A 53 -16.68 -2.64 4.11
C ILE A 53 -17.38 -3.59 5.08
N GLN A 54 -18.70 -3.74 4.96
CA GLN A 54 -19.46 -4.65 5.81
C GLN A 54 -19.00 -6.10 5.66
N ARG A 55 -18.84 -6.59 4.41
CA ARG A 55 -18.34 -7.95 4.16
C ARG A 55 -16.96 -8.18 4.76
N PHE A 56 -16.08 -7.18 4.70
CA PHE A 56 -14.78 -7.26 5.33
C PHE A 56 -14.88 -7.35 6.85
N ALA A 57 -15.67 -6.47 7.47
CA ALA A 57 -15.91 -6.47 8.92
C ALA A 57 -16.54 -7.79 9.41
N ASP A 58 -17.52 -8.32 8.69
CA ASP A 58 -18.16 -9.61 9.01
C ASP A 58 -17.14 -10.76 8.91
N TYR A 59 -16.28 -10.74 7.88
CA TYR A 59 -15.26 -11.75 7.67
C TYR A 59 -14.23 -11.77 8.80
N ILE A 60 -13.67 -10.62 9.15
CA ILE A 60 -12.66 -10.55 10.22
C ILE A 60 -13.25 -10.93 11.58
N ALA A 61 -14.53 -10.67 11.82
CA ALA A 61 -15.22 -11.07 13.04
C ALA A 61 -15.49 -12.57 13.10
N ALA A 62 -15.86 -13.19 11.98
CA ALA A 62 -16.13 -14.61 11.88
C ALA A 62 -14.88 -15.49 12.02
N HIS A 63 -13.74 -15.03 11.48
CA HIS A 63 -12.50 -15.80 11.42
C HIS A 63 -11.43 -15.37 12.43
N LYS A 64 -11.82 -14.62 13.47
CA LYS A 64 -10.90 -14.04 14.46
C LYS A 64 -10.01 -15.06 15.18
N ASP A 65 -10.51 -16.28 15.41
CA ASP A 65 -9.79 -17.34 16.13
C ASP A 65 -9.13 -18.34 15.18
N GLU A 66 -9.39 -18.23 13.87
CA GLU A 66 -8.90 -19.16 12.83
C GLU A 66 -7.67 -18.60 12.11
N ILE A 67 -7.64 -17.29 11.84
CA ILE A 67 -6.55 -16.63 11.13
C ILE A 67 -5.61 -15.99 12.17
N ALA A 68 -4.35 -16.40 12.14
CA ALA A 68 -3.36 -15.99 13.13
C ALA A 68 -3.16 -14.45 13.19
N ALA A 69 -3.20 -13.76 12.04
CA ALA A 69 -3.15 -12.30 12.00
C ALA A 69 -4.31 -11.64 12.76
N LEU A 70 -5.52 -12.20 12.65
CA LEU A 70 -6.70 -11.64 13.32
C LEU A 70 -6.67 -11.94 14.82
N ASP A 71 -6.28 -13.16 15.19
CA ASP A 71 -6.08 -13.59 16.58
C ASP A 71 -5.20 -12.59 17.35
N PHE A 72 -4.10 -12.15 16.71
CA PHE A 72 -3.20 -11.13 17.24
C PHE A 72 -3.91 -9.79 17.56
N PHE A 73 -4.81 -9.30 16.70
CA PHE A 73 -5.51 -8.03 16.93
C PHE A 73 -6.66 -8.14 17.93
N TYR A 74 -7.31 -9.31 18.04
CA TYR A 74 -8.45 -9.52 18.95
C TYR A 74 -8.03 -9.86 20.39
N GLN A 75 -6.88 -10.51 20.59
CA GLN A 75 -6.44 -10.99 21.90
C GLN A 75 -5.31 -10.14 22.50
N GLN A 76 -5.64 -8.96 23.01
CA GLN A 76 -4.76 -8.19 23.91
C GLN A 76 -5.17 -8.48 25.38
N PRO A 77 -4.31 -8.97 26.31
CA PRO A 77 -2.85 -9.14 26.26
C PRO A 77 -2.36 -10.55 26.69
N TYR A 78 -1.65 -11.28 25.83
CA TYR A 78 -0.64 -12.28 26.28
C TYR A 78 0.63 -12.18 25.43
N ARG A 79 1.61 -11.53 26.05
CA ARG A 79 2.98 -11.27 25.60
C ARG A 79 3.57 -12.44 24.82
N ARG A 80 4.11 -12.13 23.63
CA ARG A 80 5.16 -12.85 22.84
C ARG A 80 4.81 -13.23 21.40
N ARG A 81 3.56 -13.06 20.92
CA ARG A 81 3.28 -13.28 19.50
C ARG A 81 3.57 -12.00 18.73
N GLN A 82 4.67 -11.99 17.98
CA GLN A 82 4.97 -10.94 17.00
C GLN A 82 4.09 -11.15 15.78
N LEU A 83 3.64 -10.06 15.17
CA LEU A 83 2.95 -10.12 13.87
C LEU A 83 4.00 -10.34 12.77
N THR A 84 3.88 -11.43 12.03
CA THR A 84 4.81 -11.76 10.95
C THR A 84 4.22 -11.47 9.58
N PHE A 85 5.08 -11.29 8.58
CA PHE A 85 4.67 -11.12 7.19
C PHE A 85 3.80 -12.28 6.70
N ASP A 86 4.16 -13.52 7.02
CA ASP A 86 3.43 -14.73 6.63
C ASP A 86 1.98 -14.72 7.13
N MET A 87 1.74 -14.22 8.35
CA MET A 87 0.38 -14.09 8.90
C MET A 87 -0.47 -13.10 8.07
N ILE A 88 0.15 -12.03 7.57
CA ILE A 88 -0.52 -11.04 6.71
C ILE A 88 -0.74 -11.59 5.31
N GLU A 89 0.22 -12.36 4.77
CA GLU A 89 0.07 -13.04 3.49
C GLU A 89 -1.07 -14.08 3.53
N GLU A 90 -1.17 -14.86 4.60
CA GLU A 90 -2.29 -15.77 4.84
C GLU A 90 -3.64 -15.03 4.83
N LEU A 91 -3.75 -13.92 5.58
CA LEU A 91 -4.97 -13.12 5.59
C LEU A 91 -5.29 -12.56 4.20
N HIS A 92 -4.29 -12.09 3.46
CA HIS A 92 -4.46 -11.59 2.10
C HIS A 92 -5.00 -12.67 1.16
N GLU A 93 -4.41 -13.88 1.21
CA GLU A 93 -4.84 -15.04 0.44
C GLU A 93 -6.30 -15.43 0.72
N HIS A 94 -6.72 -15.34 1.97
CA HIS A 94 -8.09 -15.61 2.37
C HIS A 94 -9.08 -14.57 1.83
N LEU A 95 -8.69 -13.29 1.86
CA LEU A 95 -9.52 -12.18 1.38
C LEU A 95 -9.62 -12.13 -0.15
N SER A 96 -8.53 -12.48 -0.85
CA SER A 96 -8.46 -12.39 -2.31
C SER A 96 -9.22 -13.51 -3.04
N LYS A 97 -9.50 -14.62 -2.35
CA LYS A 97 -10.22 -15.78 -2.92
C LYS A 97 -11.73 -15.52 -3.10
N PRO A 98 -12.37 -16.19 -4.08
CA PRO A 98 -13.83 -16.19 -4.17
C PRO A 98 -14.45 -16.82 -2.92
N PRO A 99 -15.60 -16.32 -2.44
CA PRO A 99 -16.47 -15.31 -3.05
C PRO A 99 -16.13 -13.85 -2.68
N LEU A 100 -15.12 -13.60 -1.84
CA LEU A 100 -14.83 -12.27 -1.28
C LEU A 100 -14.17 -11.34 -2.31
N MET A 101 -13.10 -11.81 -2.97
CA MET A 101 -12.34 -11.04 -3.95
C MET A 101 -11.93 -9.65 -3.41
N LEU A 102 -11.65 -9.57 -2.12
CA LEU A 102 -11.26 -8.34 -1.42
C LEU A 102 -9.76 -8.17 -1.55
N THR A 103 -9.33 -7.00 -2.01
CA THR A 103 -7.92 -6.62 -2.09
C THR A 103 -7.70 -5.34 -1.30
N THR A 104 -6.46 -5.11 -0.87
CA THR A 104 -6.06 -3.89 -0.15
C THR A 104 -6.51 -2.63 -0.89
N GLU A 105 -6.29 -2.56 -2.21
CA GLU A 105 -6.70 -1.44 -3.06
C GLU A 105 -8.22 -1.21 -3.06
N ARG A 106 -9.01 -2.29 -3.17
CA ARG A 106 -10.48 -2.21 -3.18
C ARG A 106 -11.03 -1.77 -1.83
N LEU A 107 -10.48 -2.30 -0.75
CA LEU A 107 -10.86 -1.95 0.62
C LEU A 107 -10.51 -0.48 0.91
N TRP A 108 -9.30 -0.07 0.58
CA TRP A 108 -8.85 1.32 0.77
C TRP A 108 -9.74 2.30 0.00
N SER A 109 -10.03 2.00 -1.27
CA SER A 109 -10.91 2.83 -2.10
C SER A 109 -12.34 2.89 -1.56
N ALA A 110 -12.85 1.79 -1.00
CA ALA A 110 -14.17 1.76 -0.37
C ALA A 110 -14.21 2.65 0.88
N TYR A 111 -13.22 2.52 1.77
CA TYR A 111 -13.10 3.39 2.94
C TYR A 111 -12.90 4.86 2.56
N ALA A 112 -12.06 5.15 1.56
CA ALA A 112 -11.84 6.50 1.07
C ALA A 112 -13.13 7.14 0.52
N ARG A 113 -14.03 6.33 -0.03
CA ARG A 113 -15.31 6.79 -0.55
C ARG A 113 -16.34 7.06 0.55
N VAL A 114 -16.46 6.15 1.52
CA VAL A 114 -17.48 6.24 2.58
C VAL A 114 -17.04 7.16 3.73
N GLN A 115 -15.73 7.20 4.01
CA GLN A 115 -15.15 7.88 5.17
C GLN A 115 -13.97 8.77 4.74
N ALA A 116 -14.15 9.56 3.68
CA ALA A 116 -13.11 10.40 3.08
C ALA A 116 -12.32 11.28 4.07
N GLY A 117 -12.95 11.75 5.16
CA GLY A 117 -12.28 12.56 6.19
C GLY A 117 -11.27 11.80 7.05
N GLN A 118 -11.43 10.48 7.18
CA GLN A 118 -10.65 9.60 8.06
C GLN A 118 -9.57 8.82 7.32
N VAL A 119 -9.57 8.83 5.98
CA VAL A 119 -8.58 8.12 5.16
C VAL A 119 -7.50 9.08 4.65
N LYS A 120 -6.22 8.69 4.79
CA LYS A 120 -5.06 9.44 4.29
C LYS A 120 -4.28 8.61 3.27
N GLY A 121 -3.27 9.24 2.65
CA GLY A 121 -2.32 8.56 1.77
C GLY A 121 -2.92 8.03 0.46
N LEU A 122 -4.00 8.61 -0.06
CA LEU A 122 -4.69 8.11 -1.28
C LEU A 122 -3.78 7.99 -2.53
N THR A 123 -2.66 8.69 -2.55
CA THR A 123 -1.68 8.69 -3.64
C THR A 123 -0.55 7.67 -3.47
N SER A 124 -0.40 7.07 -2.28
CA SER A 124 0.68 6.12 -2.02
C SER A 124 0.33 4.74 -2.59
N ARG A 125 1.30 4.08 -3.21
CA ARG A 125 1.17 2.70 -3.70
C ARG A 125 0.90 1.78 -2.51
N ARG A 126 -0.16 0.97 -2.58
CA ARG A 126 -0.50 0.07 -1.49
C ARG A 126 0.56 -1.00 -1.33
N GLN A 127 0.89 -1.29 -0.07
CA GLN A 127 1.73 -2.42 0.33
C GLN A 127 0.86 -3.50 0.96
N LEU A 128 1.37 -4.73 1.02
CA LEU A 128 0.66 -5.82 1.68
C LEU A 128 0.44 -5.51 3.18
N THR A 129 1.42 -4.86 3.81
CA THR A 129 1.39 -4.43 5.20
C THR A 129 0.30 -3.41 5.51
N ASP A 130 -0.25 -2.70 4.51
CA ASP A 130 -1.42 -1.83 4.70
C ASP A 130 -2.67 -2.60 5.13
N LEU A 131 -2.68 -3.92 4.98
CA LEU A 131 -3.73 -4.78 5.52
C LEU A 131 -3.79 -4.71 7.05
N VAL A 132 -2.66 -4.46 7.73
CA VAL A 132 -2.62 -4.18 9.17
C VAL A 132 -3.45 -2.95 9.49
N SER A 133 -3.21 -1.85 8.77
CA SER A 133 -3.97 -0.61 8.95
C SER A 133 -5.47 -0.81 8.69
N LEU A 134 -5.83 -1.59 7.65
CA LEU A 134 -7.22 -1.90 7.33
C LEU A 134 -7.91 -2.69 8.44
N VAL A 135 -7.25 -3.74 8.96
CA VAL A 135 -7.81 -4.55 10.05
C VAL A 135 -7.97 -3.71 11.31
N ARG A 136 -6.93 -2.98 11.73
CA ARG A 136 -7.00 -2.13 12.93
C ARG A 136 -8.09 -1.07 12.84
N PHE A 137 -8.22 -0.43 11.68
CA PHE A 137 -9.26 0.54 11.42
C PHE A 137 -10.67 -0.08 11.43
N ALA A 138 -10.85 -1.27 10.83
CA ALA A 138 -12.12 -1.99 10.84
C ALA A 138 -12.53 -2.45 12.25
N LEU A 139 -11.56 -2.77 13.11
CA LEU A 139 -11.78 -3.10 14.52
C LEU A 139 -12.01 -1.86 15.41
N GLY A 140 -11.86 -0.65 14.86
CA GLY A 140 -11.97 0.60 15.61
C GLY A 140 -10.80 0.85 16.56
N LEU A 141 -9.68 0.16 16.39
CA LEU A 141 -8.44 0.39 17.15
C LEU A 141 -7.78 1.71 16.75
N ASP A 142 -7.86 2.05 15.45
CA ASP A 142 -7.35 3.30 14.90
C ASP A 142 -8.52 4.17 14.42
N THR A 143 -8.45 5.48 14.70
CA THR A 143 -9.49 6.45 14.30
C THR A 143 -9.33 6.98 12.88
N GLU A 144 -8.15 6.81 12.30
CA GLU A 144 -7.81 7.24 10.93
C GLU A 144 -7.11 6.11 10.20
N LEU A 145 -7.48 5.89 8.94
CA LEU A 145 -6.83 4.92 8.07
C LEU A 145 -5.63 5.57 7.37
N LYS A 146 -4.42 5.18 7.77
CA LYS A 146 -3.15 5.66 7.21
C LYS A 146 -2.28 4.50 6.73
N PRO A 147 -1.47 4.67 5.68
CA PRO A 147 -0.54 3.64 5.23
C PRO A 147 0.30 3.13 6.40
N PHE A 148 0.56 1.83 6.45
CA PHE A 148 1.26 1.22 7.58
C PHE A 148 2.66 1.82 7.76
N SER A 149 3.36 2.07 6.66
CA SER A 149 4.66 2.74 6.66
C SER A 149 4.64 4.12 7.31
N GLU A 150 3.60 4.94 7.06
CA GLU A 150 3.46 6.26 7.70
C GLU A 150 3.25 6.14 9.22
N GLN A 151 2.55 5.09 9.67
CA GLN A 151 2.36 4.84 11.10
C GLN A 151 3.66 4.40 11.78
N VAL A 152 4.37 3.47 11.13
CA VAL A 152 5.69 3.00 11.58
C VAL A 152 6.68 4.17 11.65
N ASP A 153 6.69 5.06 10.64
CA ASP A 153 7.53 6.25 10.63
C ASP A 153 7.26 7.16 11.84
N LYS A 154 5.98 7.43 12.12
CA LYS A 154 5.58 8.27 13.24
C LYS A 154 6.00 7.65 14.58
N ARG A 155 5.75 6.35 14.76
CA ARG A 155 6.13 5.63 16.00
C ARG A 155 7.63 5.56 16.17
N PHE A 156 8.37 5.34 15.08
CA PHE A 156 9.82 5.36 15.11
C PHE A 156 10.37 6.74 15.50
N GLN A 157 9.78 7.83 15.01
CA GLN A 157 10.16 9.19 15.42
C GLN A 157 9.98 9.40 16.93
N GLU A 158 8.86 8.95 17.50
CA GLU A 158 8.59 9.02 18.94
C GLU A 158 9.56 8.13 19.72
N TRP A 159 9.78 6.90 19.26
CA TRP A 159 10.69 5.90 19.85
C TRP A 159 12.15 6.38 19.88
N ILE A 160 12.68 6.87 18.75
CA ILE A 160 14.06 7.34 18.67
C ILE A 160 14.27 8.64 19.46
N PHE A 161 13.24 9.48 19.54
CA PHE A 161 13.28 10.70 20.36
C PHE A 161 13.38 10.35 21.84
N ARG A 162 12.61 9.36 22.34
CA ARG A 162 12.71 8.88 23.73
C ARG A 162 14.11 8.36 24.05
N HIS A 163 14.70 7.57 23.15
CA HIS A 163 16.07 7.06 23.32
C HIS A 163 17.13 8.15 23.33
N ASN A 164 17.03 9.13 22.42
CA ASN A 164 18.00 10.21 22.32
C ASN A 164 17.85 11.28 23.42
N ALA A 165 16.69 11.36 24.07
CA ALA A 165 16.44 12.31 25.17
C ALA A 165 17.14 11.91 26.48
N GLN A 166 17.47 10.62 26.66
CA GLN A 166 18.15 10.13 27.87
C GLN A 166 19.67 10.25 27.70
N ARG A 167 20.34 11.01 28.58
CA ARG A 167 21.81 11.16 28.58
C ARG A 167 22.47 9.81 28.92
N GLY A 168 22.79 9.02 27.90
CA GLY A 168 23.45 7.72 28.03
C GLY A 168 23.06 6.71 26.95
N THR A 169 21.91 6.89 26.29
CA THR A 169 21.36 5.99 25.27
C THR A 169 21.20 6.65 23.90
N ALA A 170 21.83 7.81 23.70
CA ALA A 170 21.75 8.52 22.44
C ALA A 170 22.53 7.77 21.36
N PHE A 171 21.86 7.45 20.26
CA PHE A 171 22.45 6.71 19.16
C PHE A 171 23.43 7.59 18.37
N SER A 172 24.53 6.99 17.92
CA SER A 172 25.43 7.61 16.96
C SER A 172 24.73 7.83 15.61
N PRO A 173 25.27 8.69 14.72
CA PRO A 173 24.73 8.84 13.37
C PRO A 173 24.69 7.51 12.60
N GLU A 174 25.70 6.65 12.76
CA GLU A 174 25.75 5.34 12.11
C GLU A 174 24.71 4.37 12.69
N GLN A 175 24.56 4.34 14.02
CA GLN A 175 23.52 3.55 14.67
C GLN A 175 22.12 4.00 14.25
N THR A 176 21.86 5.32 14.20
CA THR A 176 20.58 5.88 13.75
C THR A 176 20.25 5.45 12.32
N GLU A 177 21.27 5.42 11.46
CA GLU A 177 21.14 5.04 10.07
C GLU A 177 20.89 3.54 9.88
N TRP A 178 21.35 2.70 10.81
CA TRP A 178 20.94 1.29 10.89
C TRP A 178 19.52 1.12 11.41
N LEU A 179 19.14 1.85 12.46
CA LEU A 179 17.78 1.81 13.02
C LEU A 179 16.73 2.25 11.99
N ARG A 180 17.06 3.20 11.11
CA ARG A 180 16.20 3.59 9.99
C ARG A 180 15.97 2.45 9.00
N LEU A 181 17.02 1.72 8.61
CA LEU A 181 16.87 0.56 7.73
C LEU A 181 16.05 -0.55 8.37
N MET A 182 16.25 -0.80 9.67
CA MET A 182 15.45 -1.77 10.41
C MET A 182 13.98 -1.35 10.44
N LYS A 183 13.71 -0.06 10.66
CA LYS A 183 12.36 0.52 10.57
C LYS A 183 11.76 0.37 9.17
N ASP A 184 12.52 0.67 8.11
CA ASP A 184 12.06 0.52 6.72
C ASP A 184 11.73 -0.94 6.39
N HIS A 185 12.54 -1.88 6.90
CA HIS A 185 12.24 -3.29 6.82
C HIS A 185 10.93 -3.63 7.53
N ILE A 186 10.76 -3.25 8.81
CA ILE A 186 9.52 -3.48 9.58
C ILE A 186 8.29 -2.89 8.87
N ALA A 187 8.40 -1.71 8.26
CA ALA A 187 7.31 -1.11 7.49
C ALA A 187 6.86 -1.99 6.30
N SER A 188 7.77 -2.80 5.74
CA SER A 188 7.53 -3.70 4.60
C SER A 188 7.21 -5.14 4.99
N SER A 189 7.66 -5.63 6.15
CA SER A 189 7.58 -7.04 6.57
C SER A 189 6.82 -7.26 7.90
N CYS A 190 6.39 -6.19 8.58
CA CYS A 190 5.77 -6.20 9.91
C CYS A 190 6.66 -6.63 11.08
N SER A 191 7.84 -7.20 10.85
CA SER A 191 8.77 -7.61 11.91
C SER A 191 10.20 -7.68 11.38
N ILE A 192 11.18 -7.57 12.27
CA ILE A 192 12.59 -7.85 11.95
C ILE A 192 13.18 -8.90 12.91
N GLY A 193 13.88 -9.87 12.35
CA GLY A 193 14.68 -10.86 13.05
C GLY A 193 16.14 -10.86 12.55
N ARG A 194 16.94 -11.76 13.11
CA ARG A 194 18.36 -11.88 12.75
C ARG A 194 18.57 -12.33 11.30
N ASP A 195 17.70 -13.23 10.83
CA ASP A 195 17.78 -13.78 9.48
C ASP A 195 17.48 -12.72 8.40
N ASP A 196 16.77 -11.64 8.76
CA ASP A 196 16.46 -10.54 7.84
C ASP A 196 17.69 -9.70 7.47
N PHE A 197 18.77 -9.78 8.24
CA PHE A 197 20.03 -9.09 7.93
C PHE A 197 20.80 -9.74 6.77
N ASP A 198 20.40 -10.93 6.34
CA ASP A 198 20.97 -11.60 5.16
C ASP A 198 20.28 -11.16 3.86
N TYR A 199 19.24 -10.33 3.95
CA TYR A 199 18.48 -9.85 2.80
C TYR A 199 18.56 -8.32 2.62
N ALA A 200 18.30 -7.90 1.38
CA ALA A 200 18.06 -6.50 1.00
C ALA A 200 19.20 -5.53 1.41
N GLU A 201 18.82 -4.28 1.71
CA GLU A 201 19.73 -3.17 2.02
C GLU A 201 20.56 -3.39 3.30
N LEU A 202 20.10 -4.26 4.21
CA LEU A 202 20.82 -4.64 5.42
C LEU A 202 22.05 -5.49 5.08
N ALA A 203 21.89 -6.46 4.18
CA ALA A 203 22.99 -7.29 3.70
C ALA A 203 24.07 -6.44 2.99
N ASP A 204 23.64 -5.53 2.09
CA ASP A 204 24.54 -4.64 1.34
C ASP A 204 25.37 -3.71 2.25
N LYS A 205 24.85 -3.38 3.44
CA LYS A 205 25.53 -2.51 4.43
C LYS A 205 26.43 -3.27 5.40
N GLY A 206 26.59 -4.59 5.22
CA GLY A 206 27.46 -5.46 6.02
C GLY A 206 26.72 -6.45 6.93
N GLY A 207 25.40 -6.56 6.78
CA GLY A 207 24.55 -7.57 7.42
C GLY A 207 24.63 -7.61 8.94
N LEU A 208 24.36 -8.80 9.49
CA LEU A 208 24.26 -9.00 10.94
C LEU A 208 25.57 -8.70 11.65
N GLN A 209 26.71 -9.00 11.03
CA GLN A 209 28.03 -8.76 11.62
C GLN A 209 28.27 -7.27 11.86
N LYS A 210 27.91 -6.41 10.90
CA LYS A 210 28.08 -4.96 11.03
C LYS A 210 27.12 -4.39 12.07
N ALA A 211 25.87 -4.83 12.09
CA ALA A 211 24.90 -4.44 13.10
C ALA A 211 25.37 -4.85 14.51
N TRP A 212 25.85 -6.08 14.68
CA TRP A 212 26.40 -6.54 15.96
C TRP A 212 27.64 -5.75 16.38
N GLY A 213 28.48 -5.31 15.44
CA GLY A 213 29.60 -4.42 15.74
C GLY A 213 29.19 -3.03 16.25
N LEU A 214 27.97 -2.56 15.92
CA LEU A 214 27.45 -1.26 16.31
C LEU A 214 26.64 -1.28 17.61
N PHE A 215 25.86 -2.34 17.83
CA PHE A 215 24.91 -2.45 18.95
C PHE A 215 25.32 -3.53 19.97
N GLY A 216 26.17 -4.48 19.60
CA GLY A 216 26.62 -5.57 20.47
C GLY A 216 25.45 -6.36 21.05
N ASN A 217 25.45 -6.50 22.38
CA ASN A 217 24.41 -7.25 23.11
C ASN A 217 23.05 -6.54 23.15
N GLU A 218 22.98 -5.26 22.79
CA GLU A 218 21.73 -4.50 22.81
C GLU A 218 20.89 -4.75 21.54
N LEU A 219 21.48 -5.32 20.48
CA LEU A 219 20.82 -5.50 19.19
C LEU A 219 19.49 -6.25 19.30
N ASP A 220 19.47 -7.38 20.02
CA ASP A 220 18.26 -8.19 20.15
C ASP A 220 17.18 -7.45 20.95
N GLY A 221 17.58 -6.74 22.01
CA GLY A 221 16.65 -5.94 22.81
C GLY A 221 16.03 -4.79 22.00
N LEU A 222 16.83 -4.13 21.16
CA LEU A 222 16.37 -3.09 20.26
C LEU A 222 15.43 -3.65 19.19
N MET A 223 15.72 -4.83 18.61
CA MET A 223 14.83 -5.49 17.67
C MET A 223 13.48 -5.84 18.31
N ASP A 224 13.49 -6.42 19.51
CA ASP A 224 12.28 -6.78 20.23
C ASP A 224 11.43 -5.55 20.56
N GLU A 225 12.05 -4.48 21.07
CA GLU A 225 11.36 -3.22 21.35
C GLU A 225 10.80 -2.58 20.07
N MET A 226 11.57 -2.60 18.98
CA MET A 226 11.10 -2.07 17.69
C MET A 226 9.91 -2.87 17.15
N ASN A 227 9.96 -4.20 17.20
CA ASN A 227 8.86 -5.06 16.77
C ASN A 227 7.60 -4.86 17.62
N GLU A 228 7.75 -4.59 18.91
CA GLU A 228 6.60 -4.32 19.80
C GLU A 228 6.03 -2.92 19.55
N GLU A 229 6.86 -1.89 19.62
CA GLU A 229 6.38 -0.50 19.64
C GLU A 229 6.00 0.06 18.27
N LEU A 230 6.69 -0.33 17.19
CA LEU A 230 6.42 0.23 15.86
C LEU A 230 5.17 -0.38 15.24
N VAL A 231 4.83 -1.62 15.63
CA VAL A 231 3.70 -2.40 15.08
C VAL A 231 2.43 -2.28 15.93
N ALA A 232 2.55 -1.87 17.21
CA ALA A 232 1.50 -1.78 18.23
C ALA A 232 0.16 -1.17 17.82
#